data_AF-A0A166DQ47-F1
#
_entry.id   AF-A0A166DQ47-F1
#
_cell.length_a   1.000
_cell.length_b   1.000
_cell.length_c   1.000
_cell.angle_alpha   90.00
_cell.angle_beta   90.00
_cell.angle_gamma   90.00
#
_symmetry.space_group_name_H-M   'P 1'
#
loop_
_entity.id
_entity.type
_entity.pdbx_description
1 polymer ?
#
loop_
_entity_poly.entity_id
_entity_poly.type
_entity_poly.pdbx_seq_one_letter_code
_entity_poly.pdbx_strand_id
1 'polypeptide(L)'
;MPGLRYVNNSGICETTPGVHTMSGYVDIGPSMSTWFWFFAARNAPETAPFTLWLNGGPGCSSMIGLFQENGPCNVNPDGKSTVINPYSWNNVSNVIYIDQPIGTGFSYGTDLTNSTYTAAPYVWAAFQALFESTAFSAYKGRKFVLATESYGGHYGPEFVTYFNIQNAAIAAGTITGVPIKFSALMINNGWIDPLIQNGAYISFAQNAPGYGALQSAATIKKMNATYYGNNGCLVQQQNCYNAGNKSTSNSICGNADKHCATLSSDAIGNLDPYDLRQNATAAFPPEYYVNYLGLSAVTKAIGATSSKYSECPEAPSDLFAKTSDGARTLLPQLGDLVNSGIRVLIWAGDADIICNWVGGHAAVLAMSWYGKATLAATPLTNITLAGNPVAQVQNMDNFTFARVFGAGHEVAAFQPAASLVIFEQVIAGQPLHSI
;
A
#
# COMPACT_ATOMS: atom_id res chain seq x y z
N MET A 1 27.02 13.45 2.00
CA MET A 1 25.60 13.46 2.42
C MET A 1 24.80 12.80 1.31
N PRO A 2 23.72 12.07 1.64
CA PRO A 2 22.74 11.65 0.64
C PRO A 2 22.34 12.85 -0.25
N GLY A 3 22.45 12.68 -1.56
CA GLY A 3 22.19 13.72 -2.55
C GLY A 3 20.75 13.68 -3.04
N LEU A 4 20.17 14.87 -3.29
CA LEU A 4 18.88 15.01 -3.96
C LEU A 4 19.13 15.48 -5.40
N ARG A 5 18.69 14.72 -6.39
CA ARG A 5 18.82 15.03 -7.83
C ARG A 5 17.43 15.08 -8.43
N TYR A 6 17.00 16.22 -8.93
CA TYR A 6 15.61 16.40 -9.34
C TYR A 6 15.43 17.44 -10.43
N VAL A 7 14.27 17.35 -11.08
CA VAL A 7 13.72 18.40 -11.93
C VAL A 7 12.45 18.94 -11.28
N ASN A 8 12.16 20.20 -11.54
CA ASN A 8 10.94 20.87 -11.07
C ASN A 8 9.99 21.08 -12.24
N ASN A 9 8.69 20.94 -11.97
CA ASN A 9 7.62 21.37 -12.86
C ASN A 9 7.81 20.82 -14.29
N SER A 10 7.95 19.49 -14.40
CA SER A 10 8.18 18.81 -15.68
C SER A 10 7.07 19.04 -16.72
N GLY A 11 5.90 19.54 -16.28
CA GLY A 11 4.71 19.69 -17.11
C GLY A 11 4.05 18.34 -17.46
N ILE A 12 4.54 17.25 -16.86
CA ILE A 12 4.01 15.91 -17.04
C ILE A 12 3.00 15.61 -15.95
N CYS A 13 1.86 15.05 -16.35
CA CYS A 13 0.76 14.62 -15.50
C CYS A 13 0.00 15.76 -14.82
N GLU A 14 0.65 16.55 -13.96
CA GLU A 14 0.06 17.72 -13.32
C GLU A 14 0.33 18.98 -14.15
N THR A 15 -0.76 19.62 -14.60
CA THR A 15 -0.75 20.80 -15.46
C THR A 15 -1.56 21.96 -14.89
N THR A 16 -2.08 21.81 -13.66
CA THR A 16 -2.82 22.86 -12.96
C THR A 16 -1.90 24.05 -12.68
N PRO A 17 -2.25 25.28 -13.10
CA PRO A 17 -1.43 26.46 -12.86
C PRO A 17 -1.11 26.67 -11.38
N GLY A 18 0.16 26.92 -11.06
CA GLY A 18 0.62 27.19 -9.69
C GLY A 18 0.89 25.95 -8.83
N VAL A 19 0.58 24.74 -9.31
CA VAL A 19 0.89 23.51 -8.57
C VAL A 19 2.34 23.10 -8.83
N HIS A 20 3.14 23.10 -7.76
CA HIS A 20 4.54 22.70 -7.84
C HIS A 20 4.69 21.18 -7.91
N THR A 21 5.55 20.71 -8.81
CA THR A 21 5.92 19.28 -8.89
C THR A 21 7.43 19.09 -8.89
N MET A 22 7.86 17.93 -8.44
CA MET A 22 9.25 17.55 -8.40
C MET A 22 9.40 16.05 -8.62
N SER A 23 10.32 15.64 -9.48
CA SER A 23 10.63 14.22 -9.70
C SER A 23 12.13 14.02 -9.81
N GLY A 24 12.61 12.87 -9.34
CA GLY A 24 14.04 12.59 -9.34
C GLY A 24 14.43 11.50 -8.34
N TYR A 25 15.66 11.61 -7.84
CA TYR A 25 16.29 10.60 -7.00
C TYR A 25 16.73 11.17 -5.66
N VAL A 26 16.49 10.39 -4.61
CA VAL A 26 17.12 10.53 -3.30
C VAL A 26 18.20 9.45 -3.20
N ASP A 27 19.45 9.84 -3.03
CA ASP A 27 20.53 8.89 -2.78
C ASP A 27 20.49 8.47 -1.32
N ILE A 28 20.22 7.19 -1.03
CA ILE A 28 20.04 6.66 0.34
C ILE A 28 21.22 5.79 0.80
N GLY A 29 22.28 5.74 -0.01
CA GLY A 29 23.52 5.02 0.27
C GLY A 29 24.56 5.24 -0.84
N PRO A 30 25.80 4.75 -0.69
CA PRO A 30 26.90 5.02 -1.64
C PRO A 30 26.64 4.61 -3.10
N SER A 31 25.69 3.70 -3.33
CA SER A 31 25.28 3.24 -4.65
C SER A 31 23.79 2.90 -4.68
N MET A 32 22.95 3.69 -3.99
CA MET A 32 21.51 3.42 -3.87
C MET A 32 20.74 4.71 -4.12
N SER A 33 19.96 4.74 -5.20
CA SER A 33 19.18 5.90 -5.62
C SER A 33 17.72 5.52 -5.73
N THR A 34 16.91 6.06 -4.83
CA THR A 34 15.47 5.85 -4.77
C THR A 34 14.76 6.92 -5.58
N TRP A 35 13.92 6.51 -6.52
CA TRP A 35 13.07 7.39 -7.31
C TRP A 35 11.90 7.92 -6.49
N PHE A 36 11.58 9.19 -6.69
CA PHE A 36 10.38 9.83 -6.15
C PHE A 36 9.70 10.70 -7.19
N TRP A 37 8.40 10.87 -7.04
CA TRP A 37 7.61 11.89 -7.73
C TRP A 37 6.66 12.58 -6.75
N PHE A 38 6.85 13.87 -6.57
CA PHE A 38 6.12 14.73 -5.65
C PHE A 38 5.21 15.71 -6.39
N PHE A 39 4.02 15.90 -5.83
CA PHE A 39 3.03 16.87 -6.27
C PHE A 39 2.54 17.66 -5.05
N ALA A 40 2.68 18.98 -5.09
CA ALA A 40 2.10 19.86 -4.09
C ALA A 40 0.57 19.78 -4.12
N ALA A 41 -0.06 20.12 -2.98
CA ALA A 41 -1.51 20.19 -2.93
C ALA A 41 -2.04 21.26 -3.88
N ARG A 42 -3.12 20.97 -4.61
CA ARG A 42 -3.82 21.95 -5.45
C ARG A 42 -4.49 23.04 -4.59
N ASN A 43 -4.92 22.68 -3.39
CA ASN A 43 -5.54 23.59 -2.44
C ASN A 43 -4.66 23.75 -1.19
N ALA A 44 -4.28 24.99 -0.91
CA ALA A 44 -3.52 25.39 0.28
C ALA A 44 -2.25 24.54 0.57
N PRO A 45 -1.33 24.36 -0.40
CA PRO A 45 -0.13 23.51 -0.26
C PRO A 45 0.75 23.86 0.94
N GLU A 46 0.75 25.13 1.37
CA GLU A 46 1.49 25.64 2.52
C GLU A 46 0.87 25.24 3.86
N THR A 47 -0.30 24.60 3.89
CA THR A 47 -0.96 24.13 5.12
C THR A 47 -1.41 22.68 5.04
N ALA A 48 -1.60 22.15 3.83
CA ALA A 48 -2.01 20.79 3.58
C ALA A 48 -1.07 19.74 4.24
N PRO A 49 -1.60 18.57 4.65
CA PRO A 49 -0.79 17.43 5.10
C PRO A 49 0.23 16.99 4.03
N PHE A 50 1.17 16.16 4.46
CA PHE A 50 2.13 15.49 3.59
C PHE A 50 1.83 13.99 3.58
N THR A 51 1.58 13.43 2.41
CA THR A 51 1.20 12.03 2.21
C THR A 51 2.28 11.31 1.43
N LEU A 52 2.77 10.21 1.97
CA LEU A 52 3.55 9.20 1.25
C LEU A 52 2.59 8.12 0.76
N TRP A 53 2.61 7.85 -0.54
CA TRP A 53 1.97 6.69 -1.16
C TRP A 53 3.01 5.61 -1.50
N LEU A 54 2.70 4.36 -1.15
CA LEU A 54 3.48 3.18 -1.53
C LEU A 54 2.60 2.07 -2.09
N ASN A 55 2.86 1.64 -3.31
CA ASN A 55 2.33 0.35 -3.81
C ASN A 55 3.11 -0.83 -3.18
N GLY A 56 2.59 -2.04 -3.41
CA GLY A 56 3.06 -3.28 -2.79
C GLY A 56 4.03 -4.10 -3.65
N GLY A 57 3.60 -5.30 -4.04
CA GLY A 57 4.42 -6.33 -4.69
C GLY A 57 4.70 -7.50 -3.75
N PRO A 58 5.87 -7.60 -3.09
CA PRO A 58 6.86 -6.53 -2.88
C PRO A 58 7.71 -6.23 -4.12
N GLY A 59 8.07 -4.96 -4.33
CA GLY A 59 8.90 -4.54 -5.47
C GLY A 59 8.14 -3.95 -6.65
N CYS A 60 6.88 -3.58 -6.47
CA CYS A 60 6.10 -2.88 -7.47
C CYS A 60 6.22 -1.36 -7.30
N SER A 61 6.30 -0.66 -8.43
CA SER A 61 6.47 0.79 -8.50
C SER A 61 5.27 1.54 -7.93
N SER A 62 5.53 2.65 -7.24
CA SER A 62 4.47 3.57 -6.79
C SER A 62 3.94 4.44 -7.93
N MET A 63 4.43 4.25 -9.15
CA MET A 63 3.86 4.86 -10.34
C MET A 63 2.52 4.22 -10.73
N ILE A 64 2.23 2.99 -10.27
CA ILE A 64 0.89 2.36 -10.31
C ILE A 64 -0.11 3.34 -9.68
N GLY A 65 0.08 3.68 -8.40
CA GLY A 65 -0.84 4.57 -7.70
C GLY A 65 -0.88 5.99 -8.24
N LEU A 66 0.22 6.47 -8.82
CA LEU A 66 0.26 7.76 -9.49
C LEU A 66 -0.64 7.78 -10.74
N PHE A 67 -0.56 6.77 -11.62
CA PHE A 67 -1.18 6.83 -12.94
C PHE A 67 -2.49 6.05 -13.09
N GLN A 68 -2.77 5.09 -12.21
CA GLN A 68 -4.00 4.28 -12.25
C GLN A 68 -4.97 4.65 -11.12
N GLU A 69 -4.47 5.18 -9.99
CA GLU A 69 -5.26 5.27 -8.77
C GLU A 69 -5.58 6.73 -8.35
N ASN A 70 -4.66 7.36 -7.63
CA ASN A 70 -4.92 8.58 -6.85
C ASN A 70 -4.01 9.76 -7.22
N GLY A 71 -3.13 9.59 -8.21
CA GLY A 71 -2.30 10.67 -8.72
C GLY A 71 -3.02 11.66 -9.63
N PRO A 72 -2.30 12.72 -10.06
CA PRO A 72 -2.90 13.94 -10.60
C PRO A 72 -3.44 13.80 -12.02
N CYS A 73 -3.15 12.69 -12.70
CA CYS A 73 -3.60 12.42 -14.05
C CYS A 73 -3.80 10.92 -14.31
N ASN A 74 -4.54 10.62 -15.37
CA ASN A 74 -4.60 9.30 -15.98
C ASN A 74 -3.90 9.34 -17.35
N VAL A 75 -3.23 8.26 -17.71
CA VAL A 75 -2.65 8.10 -19.06
C VAL A 75 -3.75 7.64 -20.02
N ASN A 76 -3.85 8.31 -21.17
CA ASN A 76 -4.84 7.99 -22.19
C ASN A 76 -4.50 6.65 -22.91
N PRO A 77 -5.46 6.01 -23.58
CA PRO A 77 -5.25 4.76 -24.33
C PRO A 77 -4.17 4.83 -25.42
N ASP A 78 -3.75 6.03 -25.84
CA ASP A 78 -2.66 6.21 -26.78
C ASP A 78 -1.27 5.92 -26.17
N GLY A 79 -1.18 5.79 -24.84
CA GLY A 79 0.05 5.61 -24.09
C GLY A 79 1.03 6.79 -24.21
N LYS A 80 0.54 7.97 -24.60
CA LYS A 80 1.36 9.12 -25.01
C LYS A 80 0.89 10.44 -24.43
N SER A 81 -0.37 10.55 -24.04
CA SER A 81 -0.94 11.76 -23.47
C SER A 81 -1.61 11.47 -22.12
N THR A 82 -1.79 12.52 -21.32
CA THR A 82 -2.42 12.44 -20.00
C THR A 82 -3.63 13.37 -19.91
N VAL A 83 -4.60 13.02 -19.08
CA VAL A 83 -5.73 13.87 -18.69
C VAL A 83 -5.73 14.06 -17.18
N ILE A 84 -6.04 15.28 -16.71
CA ILE A 84 -6.10 15.57 -15.28
C ILE A 84 -7.13 14.67 -14.59
N ASN A 85 -6.73 14.08 -13.47
CA ASN A 85 -7.61 13.36 -12.58
C ASN A 85 -8.30 14.36 -11.63
N PRO A 86 -9.63 14.57 -11.76
CA PRO A 86 -10.35 15.47 -10.87
C PRO A 86 -10.46 14.93 -9.44
N TYR A 87 -10.23 13.64 -9.23
CA TYR A 87 -10.32 12.96 -7.93
C TYR A 87 -8.95 12.67 -7.31
N SER A 88 -7.89 13.33 -7.78
CA SER A 88 -6.55 13.10 -7.24
C SER A 88 -6.46 13.51 -5.77
N TRP A 89 -5.73 12.72 -4.99
CA TRP A 89 -5.44 13.01 -3.59
C TRP A 89 -4.58 14.27 -3.42
N ASN A 90 -3.86 14.70 -4.46
CA ASN A 90 -3.17 15.99 -4.42
C ASN A 90 -4.15 17.18 -4.44
N ASN A 91 -5.46 16.98 -4.57
CA ASN A 91 -6.42 18.06 -4.34
C ASN A 91 -6.31 18.63 -2.91
N VAL A 92 -5.98 17.81 -1.91
CA VAL A 92 -6.07 18.17 -0.48
C VAL A 92 -4.81 17.82 0.33
N SER A 93 -3.82 17.19 -0.28
CA SER A 93 -2.54 16.84 0.35
C SER A 93 -1.37 17.14 -0.57
N ASN A 94 -0.21 17.45 0.00
CA ASN A 94 1.05 17.30 -0.72
C ASN A 94 1.34 15.79 -0.79
N VAL A 95 1.50 15.21 -1.99
CA VAL A 95 1.63 13.75 -2.16
C VAL A 95 2.96 13.40 -2.81
N ILE A 96 3.68 12.43 -2.24
CA ILE A 96 4.90 11.85 -2.82
C ILE A 96 4.70 10.36 -3.06
N TYR A 97 5.07 9.91 -4.24
CA TYR A 97 5.13 8.51 -4.65
C TYR A 97 6.60 8.10 -4.67
N ILE A 98 6.95 6.97 -4.04
CA ILE A 98 8.33 6.50 -3.94
C ILE A 98 8.42 5.06 -4.46
N ASP A 99 9.35 4.81 -5.38
CA ASP A 99 9.68 3.45 -5.81
C ASP A 99 10.62 2.80 -4.80
N GLN A 100 10.13 1.81 -4.05
CA GLN A 100 10.91 1.10 -3.05
C GLN A 100 10.57 -0.39 -3.05
N PRO A 101 11.54 -1.28 -2.75
CA PRO A 101 12.96 -1.01 -2.48
C PRO A 101 13.78 -0.69 -3.75
N ILE A 102 15.10 -0.60 -3.62
CA ILE A 102 16.02 -0.40 -4.76
C ILE A 102 15.81 -1.49 -5.82
N GLY A 103 15.81 -1.12 -7.10
CA GLY A 103 15.50 -2.01 -8.21
C GLY A 103 14.04 -1.94 -8.67
N THR A 104 13.14 -1.36 -7.87
CA THR A 104 11.73 -1.11 -8.20
C THR A 104 11.58 0.09 -9.14
N GLY A 105 10.74 0.00 -10.18
CA GLY A 105 10.41 1.15 -11.03
C GLY A 105 11.65 1.82 -11.63
N PHE A 106 11.85 3.09 -11.30
CA PHE A 106 13.05 3.84 -11.68
C PHE A 106 14.19 3.79 -10.66
N SER A 107 13.95 3.27 -9.44
CA SER A 107 14.97 3.14 -8.40
C SER A 107 16.05 2.15 -8.79
N TYR A 108 17.32 2.52 -8.56
CA TYR A 108 18.46 1.73 -9.02
C TYR A 108 19.62 1.75 -8.04
N GLY A 109 20.48 0.75 -8.15
CA GLY A 109 21.66 0.63 -7.30
C GLY A 109 21.87 -0.77 -6.75
N THR A 110 22.68 -0.86 -5.70
CA THR A 110 22.86 -2.09 -4.92
C THR A 110 21.63 -2.30 -4.05
N ASP A 111 20.85 -3.36 -4.29
CA ASP A 111 19.75 -3.71 -3.39
C ASP A 111 20.25 -4.64 -2.27
N LEU A 112 20.11 -4.17 -1.03
CA LEU A 112 20.39 -4.93 0.19
C LEU A 112 19.10 -5.25 0.96
N THR A 113 17.94 -4.91 0.40
CA THR A 113 16.64 -5.07 1.03
C THR A 113 16.11 -6.46 0.75
N ASN A 114 15.69 -7.17 1.79
CA ASN A 114 15.20 -8.55 1.67
C ASN A 114 14.06 -8.86 2.61
N SER A 115 13.51 -7.84 3.28
CA SER A 115 12.39 -7.95 4.21
C SER A 115 11.80 -6.56 4.43
N THR A 116 10.58 -6.52 4.93
CA THR A 116 9.93 -5.27 5.35
C THR A 116 10.78 -4.52 6.39
N TYR A 117 11.37 -5.24 7.35
CA TYR A 117 12.23 -4.67 8.39
C TYR A 117 13.53 -4.05 7.85
N THR A 118 14.09 -4.60 6.77
CA THR A 118 15.28 -4.03 6.12
C THR A 118 14.94 -2.93 5.13
N ALA A 119 13.69 -2.81 4.69
CA ALA A 119 13.21 -1.72 3.83
C ALA A 119 12.97 -0.41 4.61
N ALA A 120 12.40 -0.50 5.81
CA ALA A 120 12.02 0.66 6.62
C ALA A 120 13.17 1.68 6.85
N PRO A 121 14.42 1.27 7.17
CA PRO A 121 15.55 2.19 7.33
C PRO A 121 15.86 3.01 6.08
N TYR A 122 15.72 2.43 4.90
CA TYR A 122 16.03 3.10 3.64
C TYR A 122 14.98 4.13 3.26
N VAL A 123 13.69 3.83 3.49
CA VAL A 123 12.61 4.81 3.31
C VAL A 123 12.72 5.92 4.36
N TRP A 124 13.07 5.60 5.61
CA TRP A 124 13.36 6.63 6.62
C TRP A 124 14.52 7.54 6.20
N ALA A 125 15.63 6.96 5.73
CA ALA A 125 16.79 7.72 5.24
C ALA A 125 16.42 8.62 4.05
N ALA A 126 15.53 8.17 3.16
CA ALA A 126 15.01 9.01 2.08
C ALA A 126 14.28 10.25 2.63
N PHE A 127 13.44 10.08 3.65
CA PHE A 127 12.74 11.21 4.28
C PHE A 127 13.65 12.13 5.08
N GLN A 128 14.70 11.60 5.71
CA GLN A 128 15.72 12.45 6.34
C GLN A 128 16.39 13.33 5.28
N ALA A 129 16.87 12.74 4.17
CA ALA A 129 17.50 13.49 3.09
C ALA A 129 16.55 14.50 2.42
N LEU A 130 15.30 14.11 2.16
CA LEU A 130 14.27 14.99 1.61
C LEU A 130 14.06 16.17 2.56
N PHE A 131 13.63 15.93 3.80
CA PHE A 131 13.28 17.02 4.69
C PHE A 131 14.48 17.87 5.10
N GLU A 132 15.69 17.33 5.21
CA GLU A 132 16.90 18.14 5.44
C GLU A 132 17.26 19.03 4.25
N SER A 133 16.86 18.68 3.02
CA SER A 133 17.09 19.50 1.84
C SER A 133 16.34 20.83 1.90
N THR A 134 16.89 21.85 1.24
CA THR A 134 16.20 23.13 1.06
C THR A 134 14.87 22.97 0.32
N ALA A 135 14.81 22.03 -0.63
CA ALA A 135 13.66 21.77 -1.49
C ALA A 135 12.41 21.30 -0.72
N PHE A 136 12.56 20.51 0.34
CA PHE A 136 11.43 20.02 1.15
C PHE A 136 11.42 20.57 2.58
N SER A 137 12.32 21.47 2.94
CA SER A 137 12.40 22.04 4.30
C SER A 137 11.09 22.69 4.78
N ALA A 138 10.27 23.21 3.86
CA ALA A 138 8.95 23.80 4.15
C ALA A 138 7.87 22.79 4.58
N TYR A 139 8.10 21.49 4.36
CA TYR A 139 7.20 20.40 4.76
C TYR A 139 7.60 19.77 6.11
N LYS A 140 8.70 20.22 6.73
CA LYS A 140 9.06 19.77 8.08
C LYS A 140 7.93 20.03 9.06
N GLY A 141 7.61 19.02 9.87
CA GLY A 141 6.62 19.12 10.94
C GLY A 141 5.16 19.16 10.49
N ARG A 142 4.87 18.96 9.21
CA ARG A 142 3.50 18.70 8.71
C ARG A 142 2.93 17.44 9.33
N LYS A 143 1.60 17.37 9.42
CA LYS A 143 0.89 16.09 9.61
C LYS A 143 1.30 15.16 8.47
N PHE A 144 1.77 13.98 8.83
CA PHE A 144 2.28 12.99 7.89
C PHE A 144 1.32 11.81 7.78
N VAL A 145 0.95 11.47 6.56
CA VAL A 145 0.08 10.33 6.24
C VAL A 145 0.91 9.30 5.50
N LEU A 146 0.89 8.05 5.97
CA LEU A 146 1.37 6.92 5.18
C LEU A 146 0.16 6.21 4.60
N ALA A 147 0.05 6.18 3.29
CA ALA A 147 -0.93 5.38 2.56
C ALA A 147 -0.21 4.29 1.77
N THR A 148 -0.69 3.07 1.89
CA THR A 148 -0.10 1.91 1.23
C THR A 148 -1.18 0.99 0.67
N GLU A 149 -0.79 0.09 -0.23
CA GLU A 149 -1.69 -0.91 -0.82
C GLU A 149 -1.03 -2.30 -0.90
N SER A 150 -1.81 -3.38 -0.83
CA SER A 150 -1.36 -4.74 -1.14
C SER A 150 -0.33 -5.24 -0.12
N TYR A 151 0.88 -5.59 -0.56
CA TYR A 151 2.04 -5.82 0.33
C TYR A 151 2.38 -4.59 1.20
N GLY A 152 1.82 -3.44 0.89
CA GLY A 152 1.72 -2.28 1.76
C GLY A 152 1.12 -2.58 3.14
N GLY A 153 0.38 -3.67 3.31
CA GLY A 153 -0.04 -4.18 4.62
C GLY A 153 1.12 -4.68 5.50
N HIS A 154 2.25 -5.06 4.92
CA HIS A 154 3.51 -5.29 5.63
C HIS A 154 4.27 -3.97 5.83
N TYR A 155 4.44 -3.18 4.76
CA TYR A 155 5.21 -1.93 4.82
C TYR A 155 4.63 -0.93 5.81
N GLY A 156 3.31 -0.71 5.79
CA GLY A 156 2.63 0.31 6.58
C GLY A 156 2.94 0.20 8.08
N PRO A 157 2.57 -0.91 8.74
CA PRO A 157 2.78 -1.07 10.18
C PRO A 157 4.26 -0.98 10.58
N GLU A 158 5.16 -1.63 9.84
CA GLU A 158 6.57 -1.65 10.20
C GLU A 158 7.25 -0.30 9.97
N PHE A 159 6.91 0.41 8.89
CA PHE A 159 7.55 1.69 8.57
C PHE A 159 7.17 2.75 9.60
N VAL A 160 5.89 2.84 9.99
CA VAL A 160 5.47 3.75 11.06
C VAL A 160 6.15 3.38 12.39
N THR A 161 6.24 2.08 12.71
CA THR A 161 6.90 1.59 13.92
C THR A 161 8.37 2.00 13.94
N TYR A 162 9.12 1.73 12.87
CA TYR A 162 10.53 2.09 12.75
C TYR A 162 10.72 3.60 12.87
N PHE A 163 9.93 4.39 12.16
CA PHE A 163 10.05 5.85 12.20
C PHE A 163 9.73 6.40 13.59
N ASN A 164 8.76 5.83 14.32
CA ASN A 164 8.46 6.23 15.69
C ASN A 164 9.62 5.91 16.65
N ILE A 165 10.32 4.80 16.45
CA ILE A 165 11.57 4.49 17.18
C ILE A 165 12.63 5.56 16.87
N GLN A 166 12.82 5.94 15.60
CA GLN A 166 13.76 6.99 15.23
C GLN A 166 13.36 8.36 15.80
N ASN A 167 12.07 8.70 15.80
CA ASN A 167 11.55 9.92 16.40
C ASN A 167 11.85 9.99 17.90
N ALA A 168 11.66 8.88 18.63
CA ALA A 168 12.00 8.80 20.05
C ALA A 168 13.51 8.95 20.29
N ALA A 169 14.34 8.35 19.43
CA ALA A 169 15.79 8.50 19.48
C ALA A 169 16.25 9.96 19.20
N ILE A 170 15.62 10.64 18.24
CA ILE A 170 15.85 12.08 17.98
C ILE A 170 15.45 12.90 19.21
N ALA A 171 14.28 12.64 19.80
CA ALA A 171 13.80 13.35 20.99
C ALA A 171 14.70 13.13 22.21
N ALA A 172 15.28 11.94 22.35
CA ALA A 172 16.26 11.60 23.38
C ALA A 172 17.67 12.14 23.10
N GLY A 173 17.92 12.72 21.91
CA GLY A 173 19.22 13.22 21.49
C GLY A 173 20.26 12.13 21.19
N THR A 174 19.84 10.87 21.01
CA THR A 174 20.76 9.76 20.71
C THR A 174 21.14 9.69 19.24
N ILE A 175 20.30 10.23 18.36
CA ILE A 175 20.60 10.46 16.94
C ILE A 175 20.16 11.88 16.54
N THR A 176 20.73 12.40 15.44
CA THR A 176 20.26 13.64 14.81
C THR A 176 19.37 13.30 13.62
N GLY A 177 18.28 14.04 13.45
CA GLY A 177 17.38 13.89 12.31
C GLY A 177 16.16 14.81 12.41
N VAL A 178 15.29 14.72 11.40
CA VAL A 178 13.99 15.39 11.33
C VAL A 178 12.89 14.44 11.81
N PRO A 179 12.16 14.75 12.90
CA PRO A 179 11.03 13.95 13.34
C PRO A 179 9.88 13.94 12.32
N ILE A 180 9.31 12.76 12.08
CA ILE A 180 8.15 12.55 11.20
C ILE A 180 6.88 12.46 12.05
N LYS A 181 5.93 13.37 11.86
CA LYS A 181 4.71 13.46 12.69
C LYS A 181 3.55 12.69 12.05
N PHE A 182 3.50 11.38 12.25
CA PHE A 182 2.37 10.58 11.73
C PHE A 182 1.05 11.04 12.32
N SER A 183 0.09 11.35 11.44
CA SER A 183 -1.31 11.61 11.78
C SER A 183 -2.21 10.47 11.34
N ALA A 184 -1.86 9.76 10.25
CA ALA A 184 -2.65 8.64 9.78
C ALA A 184 -1.82 7.55 9.07
N LEU A 185 -2.31 6.31 9.16
CA LEU A 185 -1.90 5.15 8.37
C LEU A 185 -3.13 4.62 7.61
N MET A 186 -3.02 4.49 6.29
CA MET A 186 -4.06 3.91 5.43
C MET A 186 -3.49 2.69 4.72
N ILE A 187 -4.20 1.56 4.74
CA ILE A 187 -3.79 0.33 4.08
C ILE A 187 -4.94 -0.16 3.19
N ASN A 188 -4.81 0.02 1.89
CA ASN A 188 -5.75 -0.48 0.88
C ASN A 188 -5.48 -1.97 0.58
N ASN A 189 -6.52 -2.81 0.56
CA ASN A 189 -6.45 -4.21 0.15
C ASN A 189 -5.18 -4.91 0.67
N GLY A 190 -4.93 -4.80 1.98
CA GLY A 190 -3.64 -5.14 2.57
C GLY A 190 -3.43 -6.63 2.83
N TRP A 191 -2.24 -7.13 2.51
CA TRP A 191 -1.70 -8.37 3.07
C TRP A 191 -1.04 -8.04 4.41
N ILE A 192 -1.62 -8.47 5.54
CA ILE A 192 -1.24 -8.05 6.90
C ILE A 192 -0.96 -9.26 7.79
N ASP A 193 -1.87 -10.24 7.78
CA ASP A 193 -1.80 -11.43 8.60
C ASP A 193 -2.05 -12.70 7.75
N PRO A 194 -0.98 -13.36 7.29
CA PRO A 194 -1.09 -14.57 6.48
C PRO A 194 -1.72 -15.75 7.22
N LEU A 195 -1.65 -15.80 8.56
CA LEU A 195 -2.27 -16.87 9.35
C LEU A 195 -3.79 -16.83 9.23
N ILE A 196 -4.35 -15.64 9.17
CA ILE A 196 -5.79 -15.42 9.04
C ILE A 196 -6.21 -15.36 7.56
N GLN A 197 -5.52 -14.55 6.76
CA GLN A 197 -5.94 -14.27 5.38
C GLN A 197 -5.86 -15.48 4.46
N ASN A 198 -4.94 -16.43 4.68
CA ASN A 198 -4.89 -17.66 3.89
C ASN A 198 -6.17 -18.51 4.02
N GLY A 199 -6.77 -18.56 5.21
CA GLY A 199 -8.03 -19.29 5.40
C GLY A 199 -9.20 -18.61 4.69
N ALA A 200 -9.15 -17.29 4.55
CA ALA A 200 -10.20 -16.50 3.90
C ALA A 200 -10.30 -16.76 2.39
N TYR A 201 -9.23 -17.22 1.72
CA TYR A 201 -9.33 -17.67 0.32
C TYR A 201 -10.39 -18.76 0.14
N ILE A 202 -10.54 -19.67 1.11
CA ILE A 202 -11.50 -20.77 1.05
C ILE A 202 -12.92 -20.22 1.18
N SER A 203 -13.19 -19.41 2.20
CA SER A 203 -14.52 -18.86 2.44
C SER A 203 -14.95 -17.91 1.32
N PHE A 204 -14.03 -17.09 0.83
CA PHE A 204 -14.28 -16.17 -0.27
C PHE A 204 -14.54 -16.90 -1.59
N ALA A 205 -13.72 -17.90 -1.94
CA ALA A 205 -13.94 -18.70 -3.14
C ALA A 205 -15.25 -19.52 -3.07
N GLN A 206 -15.64 -19.97 -1.88
CA GLN A 206 -16.88 -20.72 -1.66
C GLN A 206 -18.11 -19.82 -1.79
N ASN A 207 -18.08 -18.60 -1.27
CA ASN A 207 -19.16 -17.63 -1.37
C ASN A 207 -18.66 -16.19 -1.13
N ALA A 208 -18.28 -15.51 -2.20
CA ALA A 208 -17.88 -14.11 -2.16
C ALA A 208 -19.11 -13.25 -1.86
N PRO A 209 -19.12 -12.48 -0.74
CA PRO A 209 -20.32 -11.77 -0.32
C PRO A 209 -20.81 -10.73 -1.34
N GLY A 210 -21.98 -10.97 -1.92
CA GLY A 210 -22.57 -10.13 -2.97
C GLY A 210 -22.30 -10.62 -4.40
N TYR A 211 -21.45 -11.63 -4.58
CA TYR A 211 -21.05 -12.15 -5.90
C TYR A 211 -21.27 -13.65 -6.06
N GLY A 212 -21.45 -14.40 -4.96
CA GLY A 212 -21.73 -15.83 -4.98
C GLY A 212 -20.48 -16.71 -5.01
N ALA A 213 -20.64 -17.98 -5.36
CA ALA A 213 -19.52 -18.92 -5.41
C ALA A 213 -18.60 -18.62 -6.60
N LEU A 214 -17.29 -18.51 -6.35
CA LEU A 214 -16.28 -18.29 -7.39
C LEU A 214 -15.74 -19.61 -7.93
N GLN A 215 -15.66 -20.65 -7.08
CA GLN A 215 -15.04 -21.92 -7.41
C GLN A 215 -15.97 -23.12 -7.21
N SER A 216 -15.68 -24.22 -7.90
CA SER A 216 -16.47 -25.46 -7.82
C SER A 216 -16.37 -26.12 -6.44
N ALA A 217 -17.38 -26.91 -6.05
CA ALA A 217 -17.34 -27.69 -4.82
C ALA A 217 -16.12 -28.65 -4.74
N ALA A 218 -15.64 -29.14 -5.89
CA ALA A 218 -14.43 -29.98 -5.95
C ALA A 218 -13.17 -29.16 -5.64
N THR A 219 -13.06 -27.95 -6.17
CA THR A 219 -11.97 -27.00 -5.86
C THR A 219 -11.99 -26.63 -4.38
N ILE A 220 -13.16 -26.28 -3.83
CA ILE A 220 -13.30 -25.95 -2.40
C ILE A 220 -12.90 -27.14 -1.52
N LYS A 221 -13.26 -28.38 -1.90
CA LYS A 221 -12.81 -29.59 -1.18
C LYS A 221 -11.29 -29.75 -1.22
N LYS A 222 -10.64 -29.48 -2.35
CA LYS A 222 -9.18 -29.48 -2.50
C LYS A 222 -8.55 -28.44 -1.57
N MET A 223 -9.02 -27.20 -1.60
CA MET A 223 -8.49 -26.11 -0.77
C MET A 223 -8.62 -26.42 0.73
N ASN A 224 -9.77 -26.97 1.15
CA ASN A 224 -9.97 -27.42 2.54
C ASN A 224 -8.95 -28.50 2.94
N ALA A 225 -8.66 -29.46 2.06
CA ALA A 225 -7.65 -30.47 2.32
C ALA A 225 -6.23 -29.88 2.42
N THR A 226 -5.89 -28.90 1.57
CA THR A 226 -4.62 -28.16 1.63
C THR A 226 -4.48 -27.38 2.94
N TYR A 227 -5.56 -26.73 3.40
CA TYR A 227 -5.49 -25.87 4.57
C TYR A 227 -5.59 -26.63 5.90
N TYR A 228 -6.61 -27.47 6.05
CA TYR A 228 -6.92 -28.21 7.28
C TYR A 228 -6.33 -29.63 7.34
N GLY A 229 -5.65 -30.08 6.28
CA GLY A 229 -5.00 -31.38 6.26
C GLY A 229 -3.95 -31.55 7.36
N ASN A 230 -3.53 -32.79 7.60
CA ASN A 230 -2.43 -33.05 8.52
C ASN A 230 -1.16 -32.34 8.02
N ASN A 231 -0.58 -31.48 8.86
CA ASN A 231 0.53 -30.60 8.48
C ASN A 231 0.21 -29.68 7.27
N GLY A 232 -1.06 -29.31 7.12
CA GLY A 232 -1.56 -28.39 6.09
C GLY A 232 -1.16 -26.94 6.34
N CYS A 233 -1.62 -26.02 5.47
CA CYS A 233 -1.23 -24.61 5.49
C CYS A 233 -1.43 -23.97 6.87
N LEU A 234 -2.55 -24.23 7.56
CA LEU A 234 -2.80 -23.66 8.90
C LEU A 234 -1.71 -24.03 9.91
N VAL A 235 -1.29 -25.30 9.95
CA VAL A 235 -0.25 -25.79 10.86
C VAL A 235 1.10 -25.17 10.53
N GLN A 236 1.45 -25.14 9.24
CA GLN A 236 2.71 -24.56 8.77
C GLN A 236 2.79 -23.07 9.10
N GLN A 237 1.69 -22.35 8.90
CA GLN A 237 1.60 -20.93 9.16
C GLN A 237 1.65 -20.62 10.66
N GLN A 238 1.07 -21.48 11.52
CA GLN A 238 1.22 -21.38 12.97
C GLN A 238 2.67 -21.62 13.40
N ASN A 239 3.38 -22.56 12.77
CA ASN A 239 4.80 -22.79 13.02
C ASN A 239 5.64 -21.56 12.66
N CYS A 240 5.37 -20.92 11.51
CA CYS A 240 6.03 -19.67 11.12
C CYS A 240 5.77 -18.55 12.15
N TYR A 241 4.50 -18.35 12.52
CA TYR A 241 4.11 -17.35 13.52
C TYR A 241 4.87 -17.56 14.85
N ASN A 242 4.87 -18.80 15.36
CA ASN A 242 5.53 -19.14 16.63
C ASN A 242 7.06 -19.00 16.56
N ALA A 243 7.65 -19.23 15.38
CA ALA A 243 9.09 -19.09 15.19
C ALA A 243 9.55 -17.62 15.19
N GLY A 244 8.65 -16.67 14.94
CA GLY A 244 8.91 -15.23 14.97
C GLY A 244 9.91 -14.75 13.90
N ASN A 245 10.31 -13.48 13.99
CA ASN A 245 11.02 -12.75 12.92
C ASN A 245 12.54 -12.87 12.95
N LYS A 246 13.05 -14.07 13.19
CA LYS A 246 14.49 -14.36 13.19
C LYS A 246 14.90 -14.98 11.85
N SER A 247 16.17 -14.78 11.46
CA SER A 247 16.74 -15.42 10.27
C SER A 247 16.70 -16.95 10.34
N THR A 248 16.83 -17.53 11.54
CA THR A 248 16.68 -18.97 11.79
C THR A 248 15.28 -19.50 11.49
N SER A 249 14.28 -18.62 11.43
CA SER A 249 12.89 -18.96 11.17
C SER A 249 12.53 -18.91 9.68
N ASN A 250 13.44 -18.42 8.81
CA ASN A 250 13.18 -18.25 7.38
C ASN A 250 12.78 -19.58 6.71
N SER A 251 13.40 -20.70 7.06
CA SER A 251 13.04 -22.00 6.48
C SER A 251 11.66 -22.48 6.92
N ILE A 252 11.27 -22.21 8.17
CA ILE A 252 9.95 -22.54 8.71
C ILE A 252 8.88 -21.72 7.97
N CYS A 253 9.10 -20.41 7.84
CA CYS A 253 8.19 -19.52 7.13
C CYS A 253 8.16 -19.78 5.62
N GLY A 254 9.27 -20.13 5.00
CA GLY A 254 9.31 -20.50 3.58
C GLY A 254 8.60 -21.80 3.28
N ASN A 255 8.56 -22.75 4.22
CA ASN A 255 7.72 -23.94 4.09
C ASN A 255 6.23 -23.61 4.18
N ALA A 256 5.85 -22.69 5.09
CA ALA A 256 4.49 -22.21 5.19
C ALA A 256 4.03 -21.51 3.91
N ASP A 257 4.83 -20.56 3.43
CA ASP A 257 4.54 -19.78 2.22
C ASP A 257 4.30 -20.70 1.00
N LYS A 258 5.24 -21.61 0.74
CA LYS A 258 5.13 -22.58 -0.37
C LYS A 258 3.91 -23.48 -0.27
N HIS A 259 3.57 -23.92 0.95
CA HIS A 259 2.42 -24.80 1.15
C HIS A 259 1.10 -24.06 0.98
N CYS A 260 1.03 -22.82 1.47
CA CYS A 260 -0.15 -21.96 1.41
C CYS A 260 -0.37 -21.33 0.02
N ALA A 261 0.67 -21.14 -0.80
CA ALA A 261 0.59 -20.46 -2.09
C ALA A 261 -0.47 -21.03 -3.04
N THR A 262 -0.76 -22.33 -2.97
CA THR A 262 -1.79 -22.96 -3.82
C THR A 262 -3.21 -22.51 -3.50
N LEU A 263 -3.47 -21.98 -2.30
CA LEU A 263 -4.80 -21.52 -1.88
C LEU A 263 -5.24 -20.29 -2.68
N SER A 264 -4.36 -19.32 -2.87
CA SER A 264 -4.68 -18.14 -3.67
C SER A 264 -4.90 -18.53 -5.12
N SER A 265 -4.01 -19.32 -5.71
CA SER A 265 -4.15 -19.80 -7.10
C SER A 265 -5.46 -20.56 -7.32
N ASP A 266 -5.84 -21.45 -6.39
CA ASP A 266 -7.09 -22.21 -6.47
C ASP A 266 -8.34 -21.31 -6.27
N ALA A 267 -8.25 -20.28 -5.43
CA ALA A 267 -9.33 -19.31 -5.23
C ALA A 267 -9.57 -18.45 -6.47
N ILE A 268 -8.49 -18.02 -7.13
CA ILE A 268 -8.52 -17.16 -8.33
C ILE A 268 -9.00 -17.96 -9.55
N GLY A 269 -8.42 -19.13 -9.81
CA GLY A 269 -8.73 -19.92 -11.00
C GLY A 269 -8.45 -19.14 -12.30
N ASN A 270 -9.50 -18.87 -13.09
CA ASN A 270 -9.39 -18.14 -14.36
C ASN A 270 -9.83 -16.67 -14.27
N LEU A 271 -10.15 -16.20 -13.06
CA LEU A 271 -10.51 -14.80 -12.82
C LEU A 271 -9.25 -13.93 -12.79
N ASP A 272 -9.44 -12.62 -12.88
CA ASP A 272 -8.39 -11.68 -12.52
C ASP A 272 -8.15 -11.73 -11.00
N PRO A 273 -6.90 -11.89 -10.51
CA PRO A 273 -6.61 -11.86 -9.07
C PRO A 273 -7.06 -10.58 -8.36
N TYR A 274 -7.14 -9.46 -9.09
CA TYR A 274 -7.43 -8.14 -8.55
C TYR A 274 -8.90 -7.73 -8.69
N ASP A 275 -9.71 -8.47 -9.46
CA ASP A 275 -11.16 -8.25 -9.58
C ASP A 275 -11.90 -9.50 -10.05
N LEU A 276 -12.72 -10.09 -9.17
CA LEU A 276 -13.53 -11.27 -9.45
C LEU A 276 -14.55 -11.11 -10.59
N ARG A 277 -14.84 -9.88 -11.02
CA ARG A 277 -15.78 -9.57 -12.11
C ARG A 277 -15.10 -9.62 -13.49
N GLN A 278 -13.78 -9.74 -13.49
CA GLN A 278 -12.95 -9.71 -14.69
C GLN A 278 -12.32 -11.09 -14.95
N ASN A 279 -11.95 -11.33 -16.20
CA ASN A 279 -11.10 -12.46 -16.55
C ASN A 279 -9.65 -11.99 -16.64
N ALA A 280 -8.69 -12.92 -16.52
CA ALA A 280 -7.26 -12.61 -16.54
C ALA A 280 -6.75 -11.93 -17.83
N THR A 281 -7.59 -11.76 -18.87
CA THR A 281 -7.20 -11.16 -20.16
C THR A 281 -7.69 -9.72 -20.35
N ALA A 282 -8.47 -9.18 -19.41
CA ALA A 282 -9.10 -7.87 -19.51
C ALA A 282 -8.86 -7.02 -18.26
N ALA A 283 -7.59 -6.90 -17.85
CA ALA A 283 -7.21 -6.21 -16.62
C ALA A 283 -7.62 -4.74 -16.62
N PHE A 284 -8.27 -4.33 -15.54
CA PHE A 284 -8.51 -2.94 -15.18
C PHE A 284 -7.95 -2.71 -13.77
N PRO A 285 -7.21 -1.60 -13.55
CA PRO A 285 -7.00 -0.49 -14.50
C PRO A 285 -5.97 -0.79 -15.60
N PRO A 286 -6.09 -0.17 -16.80
CA PRO A 286 -5.16 -0.44 -17.88
C PRO A 286 -3.77 0.15 -17.63
N GLU A 287 -2.73 -0.60 -17.98
CA GLU A 287 -1.31 -0.24 -17.80
C GLU A 287 -0.76 0.71 -18.88
N TYR A 288 -1.58 1.59 -19.46
CA TYR A 288 -1.13 2.50 -20.55
C TYR A 288 0.08 3.35 -20.14
N TYR A 289 0.20 3.61 -18.85
CA TYR A 289 1.29 4.39 -18.27
C TYR A 289 2.65 3.71 -18.36
N VAL A 290 2.73 2.37 -18.45
CA VAL A 290 4.00 1.64 -18.65
C VAL A 290 4.63 2.06 -19.98
N ASN A 291 3.82 2.13 -21.05
CA ASN A 291 4.27 2.63 -22.35
C ASN A 291 4.67 4.11 -22.29
N TYR A 292 3.87 4.92 -21.58
CA TYR A 292 4.12 6.34 -21.41
C TYR A 292 5.46 6.63 -20.72
N LEU A 293 5.76 5.89 -19.65
CA LEU A 293 7.03 5.95 -18.92
C LEU A 293 8.21 5.35 -19.70
N GLY A 294 7.96 4.60 -20.78
CA GLY A 294 8.97 4.17 -21.73
C GLY A 294 9.38 5.23 -22.76
N LEU A 295 8.62 6.33 -22.90
CA LEU A 295 8.91 7.38 -23.87
C LEU A 295 10.13 8.21 -23.44
N SER A 296 11.10 8.38 -24.35
CA SER A 296 12.31 9.18 -24.08
C SER A 296 12.01 10.65 -23.76
N ALA A 297 10.97 11.21 -24.38
CA ALA A 297 10.51 12.57 -24.09
C ALA A 297 10.01 12.70 -22.64
N VAL A 298 9.26 11.70 -22.15
CA VAL A 298 8.72 11.67 -20.79
C VAL A 298 9.87 11.48 -19.79
N THR A 299 10.69 10.43 -19.94
CA THR A 299 11.79 10.13 -19.01
C THR A 299 12.80 11.27 -18.90
N LYS A 300 13.11 11.95 -20.02
CA LYS A 300 13.94 13.16 -20.01
C LYS A 300 13.27 14.32 -19.28
N ALA A 301 11.98 14.56 -19.50
CA ALA A 301 11.25 15.67 -18.87
C ALA A 301 11.13 15.51 -17.35
N ILE A 302 11.00 14.27 -16.87
CA ILE A 302 10.86 13.95 -15.44
C ILE A 302 12.21 13.72 -14.74
N GLY A 303 13.32 13.73 -15.49
CA GLY A 303 14.66 13.57 -14.91
C GLY A 303 15.04 12.13 -14.54
N ALA A 304 14.34 11.13 -15.09
CA ALA A 304 14.71 9.73 -14.92
C ALA A 304 16.03 9.44 -15.66
N THR A 305 16.96 8.74 -15.00
CA THR A 305 18.28 8.44 -15.58
C THR A 305 18.26 7.23 -16.52
N SER A 306 17.19 6.43 -16.46
CA SER A 306 16.95 5.25 -17.30
C SER A 306 15.69 5.44 -18.13
N SER A 307 15.73 5.04 -19.40
CA SER A 307 14.53 4.88 -20.24
C SER A 307 13.84 3.53 -20.04
N LYS A 308 14.42 2.64 -19.23
CA LYS A 308 13.82 1.35 -18.87
C LYS A 308 13.08 1.49 -17.54
N TYR A 309 11.77 1.66 -17.63
CA TYR A 309 10.82 1.51 -16.53
C TYR A 309 10.36 0.05 -16.46
N SER A 310 10.20 -0.49 -15.25
CA SER A 310 9.59 -1.79 -15.01
C SER A 310 8.63 -1.66 -13.83
N GLU A 311 7.37 -2.04 -14.02
CA GLU A 311 6.33 -1.89 -12.99
C GLU A 311 6.64 -2.74 -11.75
N CYS A 312 6.75 -4.06 -11.90
CA CYS A 312 7.08 -5.00 -10.83
C CYS A 312 8.28 -5.89 -11.23
N PRO A 313 9.52 -5.39 -11.21
CA PRO A 313 10.70 -6.20 -11.50
C PRO A 313 10.86 -7.35 -10.49
N GLU A 314 11.31 -8.51 -10.97
CA GLU A 314 11.43 -9.74 -10.15
C GLU A 314 12.47 -9.61 -9.02
N ALA A 315 13.58 -8.91 -9.26
CA ALA A 315 14.73 -8.91 -8.36
C ALA A 315 14.43 -8.50 -6.90
N PRO A 316 13.68 -7.40 -6.64
CA PRO A 316 13.18 -7.10 -5.30
C PRO A 316 12.35 -8.23 -4.66
N SER A 317 11.38 -8.79 -5.40
CA SER A 317 10.51 -9.85 -4.88
C SER A 317 11.30 -11.12 -4.53
N ASP A 318 12.30 -11.49 -5.34
CA ASP A 318 13.18 -12.63 -5.09
C ASP A 318 14.00 -12.46 -3.80
N LEU A 319 14.39 -11.23 -3.46
CA LEU A 319 15.08 -10.95 -2.22
C LEU A 319 14.16 -11.11 -1.00
N PHE A 320 12.92 -10.66 -1.09
CA PHE A 320 11.91 -10.86 -0.04
C PHE A 320 11.56 -12.33 0.15
N ALA A 321 11.48 -13.10 -0.93
CA ALA A 321 11.24 -14.55 -0.87
C ALA A 321 12.31 -15.31 -0.08
N LYS A 322 13.58 -14.83 -0.06
CA LYS A 322 14.68 -15.45 0.70
C LYS A 322 14.49 -15.40 2.22
N THR A 323 13.70 -14.45 2.72
CA THR A 323 13.38 -14.34 4.16
C THR A 323 11.96 -14.79 4.48
N SER A 324 11.18 -15.09 3.43
CA SER A 324 9.77 -15.48 3.51
C SER A 324 8.96 -14.45 4.29
N ASP A 325 9.27 -13.18 4.03
CA ASP A 325 8.68 -12.03 4.72
C ASP A 325 7.15 -12.00 4.57
N GLY A 326 6.64 -12.38 3.39
CA GLY A 326 5.21 -12.44 3.10
C GLY A 326 4.44 -13.48 3.90
N ALA A 327 5.11 -14.45 4.53
CA ALA A 327 4.48 -15.41 5.44
C ALA A 327 4.46 -14.92 6.90
N ARG A 328 4.92 -13.71 7.19
CA ARG A 328 5.01 -13.17 8.56
C ARG A 328 3.86 -12.19 8.81
N THR A 329 3.37 -12.15 10.04
CA THR A 329 2.31 -11.21 10.44
C THR A 329 2.88 -9.84 10.82
N LEU A 330 2.16 -8.78 10.50
CA LEU A 330 2.36 -7.42 11.01
C LEU A 330 1.18 -6.94 11.88
N LEU A 331 0.23 -7.83 12.17
CA LEU A 331 -0.96 -7.52 12.96
C LEU A 331 -0.64 -7.02 14.38
N PRO A 332 0.40 -7.54 15.09
CA PRO A 332 0.80 -6.98 16.38
C PRO A 332 1.24 -5.52 16.28
N GLN A 333 2.13 -5.19 15.33
CA GLN A 333 2.55 -3.80 15.10
C GLN A 333 1.36 -2.91 14.76
N LEU A 334 0.44 -3.37 13.91
CA LEU A 334 -0.76 -2.61 13.57
C LEU A 334 -1.61 -2.31 14.83
N GLY A 335 -1.79 -3.29 15.73
CA GLY A 335 -2.49 -3.09 17.00
C GLY A 335 -1.83 -2.06 17.90
N ASP A 336 -0.50 -2.09 18.02
CA ASP A 336 0.29 -1.11 18.78
C ASP A 336 0.17 0.30 18.20
N LEU A 337 0.17 0.43 16.87
CA LEU A 337 -0.04 1.71 16.20
C LEU A 337 -1.43 2.27 16.46
N VAL A 338 -2.48 1.45 16.45
CA VAL A 338 -3.83 1.91 16.82
C VAL A 338 -3.84 2.37 18.29
N ASN A 339 -3.20 1.64 19.20
CA ASN A 339 -3.08 2.06 20.61
C ASN A 339 -2.29 3.36 20.79
N SER A 340 -1.41 3.72 19.85
CA SER A 340 -0.63 4.97 19.89
C SER A 340 -1.44 6.24 19.61
N GLY A 341 -2.68 6.11 19.10
CA GLY A 341 -3.59 7.23 18.85
C GLY A 341 -3.53 7.82 17.44
N ILE A 342 -2.71 7.30 16.51
CA ILE A 342 -2.76 7.72 15.11
C ILE A 342 -4.07 7.25 14.45
N ARG A 343 -4.61 7.99 13.49
CA ARG A 343 -5.77 7.51 12.72
C ARG A 343 -5.34 6.33 11.84
N VAL A 344 -6.03 5.19 11.94
CA VAL A 344 -5.76 4.02 11.10
C VAL A 344 -6.99 3.67 10.29
N LEU A 345 -6.84 3.59 8.96
CA LEU A 345 -7.85 3.05 8.05
C LEU A 345 -7.31 1.77 7.43
N ILE A 346 -8.04 0.67 7.63
CA ILE A 346 -7.91 -0.53 6.81
C ILE A 346 -9.14 -0.59 5.91
N TRP A 347 -8.93 -0.56 4.60
CA TRP A 347 -10.02 -0.55 3.65
C TRP A 347 -9.73 -1.50 2.51
N ALA A 348 -10.77 -2.09 1.93
CA ALA A 348 -10.63 -3.05 0.85
C ALA A 348 -11.82 -2.98 -0.10
N GLY A 349 -11.54 -3.06 -1.39
CA GLY A 349 -12.55 -3.29 -2.42
C GLY A 349 -13.19 -4.67 -2.28
N ASP A 350 -14.51 -4.72 -2.42
CA ASP A 350 -15.27 -5.95 -2.18
C ASP A 350 -15.24 -6.99 -3.31
N ALA A 351 -14.64 -6.63 -4.45
CA ALA A 351 -14.43 -7.50 -5.60
C ALA A 351 -12.99 -8.04 -5.69
N ASP A 352 -12.06 -7.62 -4.83
CA ASP A 352 -10.69 -8.13 -4.81
C ASP A 352 -10.63 -9.58 -4.30
N ILE A 353 -9.82 -10.41 -4.94
CA ILE A 353 -9.59 -11.81 -4.52
C ILE A 353 -8.29 -11.91 -3.72
N ILE A 354 -7.18 -11.38 -4.25
CA ILE A 354 -5.83 -11.61 -3.73
C ILE A 354 -5.67 -11.07 -2.31
N CYS A 355 -6.29 -9.93 -1.99
CA CYS A 355 -6.35 -9.38 -0.64
C CYS A 355 -7.81 -9.09 -0.23
N ASN A 356 -8.68 -10.09 -0.47
CA ASN A 356 -10.12 -9.97 -0.25
C ASN A 356 -10.49 -9.38 1.12
N TRP A 357 -11.53 -8.56 1.13
CA TRP A 357 -11.99 -7.84 2.31
C TRP A 357 -12.42 -8.76 3.46
N VAL A 358 -12.83 -10.00 3.18
CA VAL A 358 -13.21 -10.99 4.22
C VAL A 358 -12.01 -11.37 5.07
N GLY A 359 -10.86 -11.63 4.43
CA GLY A 359 -9.61 -11.89 5.12
C GLY A 359 -9.09 -10.68 5.89
N GLY A 360 -9.11 -9.50 5.27
CA GLY A 360 -8.73 -8.25 5.93
C GLY A 360 -9.60 -7.93 7.14
N HIS A 361 -10.92 -8.14 7.02
CA HIS A 361 -11.87 -7.95 8.12
C HIS A 361 -11.62 -8.92 9.26
N ALA A 362 -11.43 -10.20 8.95
CA ALA A 362 -11.11 -11.22 9.95
C ALA A 362 -9.79 -10.89 10.70
N ALA A 363 -8.78 -10.37 10.00
CA ALA A 363 -7.53 -9.95 10.60
C ALA A 363 -7.73 -8.81 11.62
N VAL A 364 -8.45 -7.74 11.25
CA VAL A 364 -8.67 -6.60 12.16
C VAL A 364 -9.59 -6.95 13.34
N LEU A 365 -10.49 -7.93 13.20
CA LEU A 365 -11.27 -8.47 14.31
C LEU A 365 -10.42 -9.32 15.28
N ALA A 366 -9.38 -9.98 14.78
CA ALA A 366 -8.45 -10.76 15.59
C ALA A 366 -7.39 -9.88 16.29
N MET A 367 -7.07 -8.72 15.70
CA MET A 367 -6.07 -7.75 16.16
C MET A 367 -6.17 -7.48 17.66
N SER A 368 -5.02 -7.44 18.35
CA SER A 368 -4.96 -7.15 19.78
C SER A 368 -4.77 -5.66 20.01
N TRP A 369 -5.82 -4.97 20.47
CA TRP A 369 -5.82 -3.54 20.78
C TRP A 369 -7.01 -3.19 21.69
N TYR A 370 -7.02 -2.00 22.30
CA TYR A 370 -8.02 -1.65 23.32
C TYR A 370 -9.47 -1.68 22.79
N GLY A 371 -9.68 -1.41 21.50
CA GLY A 371 -11.00 -1.35 20.86
C GLY A 371 -11.52 -2.67 20.30
N LYS A 372 -10.77 -3.78 20.41
CA LYS A 372 -11.11 -5.07 19.79
C LYS A 372 -12.54 -5.54 20.07
N ALA A 373 -12.94 -5.56 21.34
CA ALA A 373 -14.26 -6.05 21.74
C ALA A 373 -15.38 -5.15 21.19
N THR A 374 -15.17 -3.83 21.21
CA THR A 374 -16.12 -2.85 20.68
C THR A 374 -16.24 -2.99 19.16
N LEU A 375 -15.12 -3.08 18.43
CA LEU A 375 -15.13 -3.25 16.98
C LEU A 375 -15.88 -4.53 16.57
N ALA A 376 -15.66 -5.64 17.28
CA ALA A 376 -16.37 -6.90 17.02
C ALA A 376 -17.88 -6.82 17.30
N ALA A 377 -18.31 -5.96 18.23
CA ALA A 377 -19.72 -5.71 18.53
C ALA A 377 -20.36 -4.63 17.62
N THR A 378 -19.57 -3.80 16.96
CA THR A 378 -20.04 -2.75 16.06
C THR A 378 -20.48 -3.36 14.72
N PRO A 379 -21.72 -3.20 14.25
CA PRO A 379 -22.12 -3.69 12.93
C PRO A 379 -21.47 -2.87 11.80
N LEU A 380 -21.26 -3.50 10.65
CA LEU A 380 -20.94 -2.78 9.41
C LEU A 380 -22.14 -1.91 9.01
N THR A 381 -21.92 -0.62 8.81
CA THR A 381 -22.97 0.34 8.44
C THR A 381 -22.62 1.03 7.13
N ASN A 382 -23.62 1.25 6.28
CA ASN A 382 -23.39 1.90 4.99
C ASN A 382 -23.07 3.38 5.19
N ILE A 383 -22.06 3.87 4.49
CA ILE A 383 -21.88 5.30 4.21
C ILE A 383 -22.27 5.59 2.77
N THR A 384 -22.79 6.80 2.56
CA THR A 384 -23.26 7.27 1.26
C THR A 384 -22.46 8.48 0.79
N LEU A 385 -22.34 8.62 -0.54
CA LEU A 385 -21.86 9.80 -1.22
C LEU A 385 -22.99 10.34 -2.09
N ALA A 386 -23.50 11.53 -1.79
CA ALA A 386 -24.66 12.12 -2.47
C ALA A 386 -25.87 11.15 -2.47
N GLY A 387 -26.10 10.48 -1.34
CA GLY A 387 -27.19 9.51 -1.15
C GLY A 387 -26.95 8.11 -1.74
N ASN A 388 -25.86 7.88 -2.48
CA ASN A 388 -25.53 6.56 -3.03
C ASN A 388 -24.62 5.79 -2.06
N PRO A 389 -24.94 4.56 -1.64
CA PRO A 389 -24.04 3.74 -0.83
C PRO A 389 -22.72 3.47 -1.55
N VAL A 390 -21.59 3.78 -0.91
CA VAL A 390 -20.24 3.59 -1.48
C VAL A 390 -19.37 2.63 -0.69
N ALA A 391 -19.63 2.49 0.61
CA ALA A 391 -18.88 1.57 1.46
C ALA A 391 -19.71 1.15 2.69
N GLN A 392 -19.28 0.07 3.32
CA GLN A 392 -19.65 -0.33 4.67
C GLN A 392 -18.49 -0.07 5.62
N VAL A 393 -18.76 0.53 6.77
CA VAL A 393 -17.72 0.91 7.74
C VAL A 393 -18.02 0.40 9.14
N GLN A 394 -16.96 0.10 9.87
CA GLN A 394 -16.94 0.00 11.33
C GLN A 394 -15.96 1.06 11.83
N ASN A 395 -16.49 2.11 12.46
CA ASN A 395 -15.68 3.11 13.14
C ASN A 395 -15.56 2.76 14.63
N MET A 396 -14.35 2.91 15.17
CA MET A 396 -14.10 2.83 16.60
C MET A 396 -12.93 3.77 16.93
N ASP A 397 -13.24 4.88 17.59
CA ASP A 397 -12.29 5.94 17.97
C ASP A 397 -11.36 6.34 16.80
N ASN A 398 -10.05 6.05 16.89
CA ASN A 398 -9.04 6.34 15.88
C ASN A 398 -8.86 5.24 14.82
N PHE A 399 -9.65 4.17 14.85
CA PHE A 399 -9.59 3.07 13.88
C PHE A 399 -10.88 2.98 13.04
N THR A 400 -10.71 2.72 11.74
CA THR A 400 -11.81 2.39 10.84
C THR A 400 -11.46 1.16 9.99
N PHE A 401 -12.39 0.22 9.90
CA PHE A 401 -12.42 -0.76 8.81
C PHE A 401 -13.48 -0.35 7.78
N ALA A 402 -13.15 -0.41 6.49
CA ALA A 402 -14.10 -0.12 5.41
C ALA A 402 -14.09 -1.17 4.29
N ARG A 403 -15.26 -1.70 3.95
CA ARG A 403 -15.51 -2.47 2.74
C ARG A 403 -16.04 -1.51 1.67
N VAL A 404 -15.30 -1.29 0.60
CA VAL A 404 -15.70 -0.39 -0.49
C VAL A 404 -16.43 -1.17 -1.58
N PHE A 405 -17.63 -0.71 -1.94
CA PHE A 405 -18.48 -1.44 -2.88
C PHE A 405 -18.02 -1.30 -4.32
N GLY A 406 -18.06 -2.40 -5.07
CA GLY A 406 -17.80 -2.41 -6.50
C GLY A 406 -16.36 -2.06 -6.88
N ALA A 407 -15.43 -2.20 -5.95
CA ALA A 407 -14.00 -1.97 -6.16
C ALA A 407 -13.21 -3.28 -6.12
N GLY A 408 -12.25 -3.43 -7.03
CA GLY A 408 -11.21 -4.47 -6.97
C GLY A 408 -10.06 -4.05 -6.04
N HIS A 409 -8.86 -4.52 -6.37
CA HIS A 409 -7.65 -4.29 -5.57
C HIS A 409 -7.29 -2.80 -5.46
N GLU A 410 -7.26 -2.10 -6.60
CA GLU A 410 -6.94 -0.66 -6.72
C GLU A 410 -8.17 0.21 -6.47
N VAL A 411 -8.59 0.36 -5.21
CA VAL A 411 -9.87 0.99 -4.83
C VAL A 411 -10.07 2.36 -5.46
N ALA A 412 -9.03 3.19 -5.50
CA ALA A 412 -9.13 4.54 -6.05
C ALA A 412 -9.37 4.55 -7.56
N ALA A 413 -8.95 3.52 -8.29
CA ALA A 413 -9.23 3.42 -9.71
C ALA A 413 -10.69 3.04 -9.99
N PHE A 414 -11.27 2.15 -9.17
CA PHE A 414 -12.67 1.72 -9.33
C PHE A 414 -13.68 2.72 -8.77
N GLN A 415 -13.36 3.37 -7.65
CA GLN A 415 -14.23 4.28 -6.92
C GLN A 415 -13.53 5.61 -6.62
N PRO A 416 -13.11 6.38 -7.64
CA PRO A 416 -12.24 7.54 -7.47
C PRO A 416 -12.87 8.65 -6.61
N ALA A 417 -14.16 8.93 -6.81
CA ALA A 417 -14.88 9.92 -6.00
C ALA A 417 -14.99 9.51 -4.53
N ALA A 418 -15.33 8.24 -4.26
CA ALA A 418 -15.40 7.73 -2.90
C ALA A 418 -14.02 7.67 -2.23
N SER A 419 -12.98 7.30 -2.98
CA SER A 419 -11.59 7.28 -2.53
C SER A 419 -11.13 8.65 -2.06
N LEU A 420 -11.34 9.71 -2.87
CA LEU A 420 -10.97 11.06 -2.47
C LEU A 420 -11.70 11.52 -1.20
N VAL A 421 -13.01 11.27 -1.12
CA VAL A 421 -13.82 11.65 0.05
C VAL A 421 -13.39 10.92 1.32
N ILE A 422 -13.11 9.61 1.21
CA ILE A 422 -12.59 8.82 2.32
C ILE A 422 -11.24 9.37 2.76
N PHE A 423 -10.35 9.67 1.81
CA PHE A 423 -9.04 10.25 2.07
C PHE A 423 -9.17 11.61 2.80
N GLU A 424 -10.02 12.51 2.33
CA GLU A 424 -10.31 13.81 2.96
C GLU A 424 -10.72 13.67 4.43
N GLN A 425 -11.63 12.74 4.72
CA GLN A 425 -12.08 12.47 6.09
C GLN A 425 -10.93 11.94 6.96
N VAL A 426 -10.13 10.99 6.46
CA VAL A 426 -8.99 10.42 7.18
C VAL A 426 -7.95 11.47 7.51
N ILE A 427 -7.52 12.28 6.54
CA ILE A 427 -6.48 13.30 6.77
C ILE A 427 -6.99 14.46 7.65
N ALA A 428 -8.29 14.69 7.68
CA ALA A 428 -8.95 15.59 8.63
C ALA A 428 -9.07 15.00 10.05
N GLY A 429 -8.70 13.73 10.25
CA GLY A 429 -8.81 13.01 11.52
C GLY A 429 -10.24 12.57 11.85
N GLN A 430 -11.16 12.57 10.89
CA GLN A 430 -12.56 12.23 11.09
C GLN A 430 -12.83 10.73 10.93
N PRO A 431 -13.81 10.17 11.64
CA PRO A 431 -14.32 8.83 11.34
C PRO A 431 -15.08 8.88 10.01
N LEU A 432 -15.16 7.76 9.31
CA LEU A 432 -15.85 7.72 8.02
C LEU A 432 -17.37 7.86 8.19
N HIS A 433 -17.97 8.79 7.47
CA HIS A 433 -19.41 9.08 7.53
C HIS A 433 -19.97 9.41 6.13
N SER A 434 -21.30 9.36 6.03
CA SER A 434 -22.01 9.76 4.81
C SER A 434 -21.86 11.26 4.54
N ILE A 435 -21.73 11.64 3.27
CA ILE A 435 -21.69 13.05 2.83
C ILE A 435 -22.64 13.34 1.68
#